data_AF-A0A5C6E405-F1
#
_entry.id   AF-A0A5C6E405-F1
#
_cell.length_a   1.000
_cell.length_b   1.000
_cell.length_c   1.000
_cell.angle_alpha   90.00
_cell.angle_beta   90.00
_cell.angle_gamma   90.00
#
_symmetry.space_group_name_H-M   'P 1'
#
loop_
_entity.id
_entity.type
_entity.pdbx_description
1 polymer ?
#
loop_
_entity_poly.entity_id
_entity_poly.type
_entity_poly.pdbx_seq_one_letter_code
_entity_poly.pdbx_strand_id
1 'polypeptide(L)'
;MIEPRSDLSPRSERPPLDAPFWMHAVVPFASLFAKRLRRQYDVRVERSGLLLQSALECANRQQLEELLGQPRYAMLGDHYGTSDSVDGPISGPDLVEIYERDGCMVEVWFKDGKWMTMNGMAFPTNWEFLSGAMNASEP
;
A
#
# COMPACT_ATOMS: atom_id res chain seq x y z
N MET A 1 -49.14 -35.69 -26.68
CA MET A 1 -48.30 -36.89 -26.88
C MET A 1 -46.85 -36.46 -26.76
N ILE A 2 -46.13 -37.10 -25.85
CA ILE A 2 -44.76 -36.77 -25.44
C ILE A 2 -43.82 -37.67 -26.23
N GLU A 3 -42.78 -37.10 -26.85
CA GLU A 3 -41.52 -37.79 -27.10
C GLU A 3 -40.39 -36.91 -26.55
N PRO A 4 -39.59 -37.42 -25.58
CA PRO A 4 -38.46 -36.70 -25.02
C PRO A 4 -37.19 -37.01 -25.81
N ARG A 5 -36.55 -35.98 -26.39
CA ARG A 5 -35.19 -36.11 -26.91
C ARG A 5 -34.19 -35.98 -25.76
N SER A 6 -33.68 -37.13 -25.37
CA SER A 6 -32.41 -37.33 -24.68
C SER A 6 -31.26 -36.74 -25.51
N ASP A 7 -30.54 -35.78 -24.94
CA ASP A 7 -29.10 -35.59 -25.16
C ASP A 7 -28.60 -34.42 -24.32
N LEU A 8 -28.38 -34.65 -23.03
CA LEU A 8 -27.35 -33.95 -22.27
C LEU A 8 -26.69 -34.94 -21.32
N SER A 9 -25.44 -35.23 -21.67
CA SER A 9 -24.48 -36.12 -21.01
C SER A 9 -24.40 -35.89 -19.50
N PRO A 10 -24.04 -36.92 -18.73
CA PRO A 10 -24.25 -36.96 -17.29
C PRO A 10 -23.27 -36.05 -16.55
N ARG A 11 -23.82 -35.46 -15.47
CA ARG A 11 -23.17 -35.16 -14.20
C ARG A 11 -21.76 -34.57 -14.29
N SER A 12 -21.69 -33.28 -14.01
CA SER A 12 -20.57 -32.68 -13.27
C SER A 12 -20.15 -33.59 -12.12
N GLU A 13 -19.10 -34.37 -12.35
CA GLU A 13 -18.42 -35.12 -11.31
C GLU A 13 -17.91 -34.09 -10.30
N ARG A 14 -18.50 -34.13 -9.10
CA ARG A 14 -17.88 -33.50 -7.94
C ARG A 14 -16.49 -34.10 -7.81
N PRO A 15 -15.44 -33.29 -7.57
CA PRO A 15 -14.13 -33.84 -7.33
C PRO A 15 -14.21 -34.83 -6.15
N PRO A 16 -13.54 -35.99 -6.23
CA PRO A 16 -13.57 -36.98 -5.17
C PRO A 16 -13.05 -36.36 -3.87
N LEU A 17 -13.80 -36.56 -2.80
CA LEU A 17 -13.58 -36.03 -1.46
C LEU A 17 -12.49 -36.81 -0.70
N ASP A 18 -11.46 -37.26 -1.41
CA ASP A 18 -10.24 -37.82 -0.84
C ASP A 18 -9.09 -36.86 -1.15
N ALA A 19 -9.15 -35.69 -0.51
CA ALA A 19 -7.98 -34.83 -0.41
C ALA A 19 -6.91 -35.62 0.38
N PRO A 20 -5.75 -35.92 -0.21
CA PRO A 20 -4.78 -36.76 0.45
C PRO A 20 -4.29 -36.10 1.75
N PHE A 21 -4.04 -36.91 2.78
CA PHE A 21 -3.86 -36.49 4.18
C PHE A 21 -2.90 -35.32 4.41
N TRP A 22 -1.92 -35.10 3.53
CA TRP A 22 -1.04 -33.93 3.55
C TRP A 22 -1.80 -32.60 3.44
N MET A 23 -2.94 -32.53 2.72
CA MET A 23 -3.76 -31.31 2.66
C MET A 23 -4.38 -30.95 4.01
N HIS A 24 -4.74 -31.92 4.85
CA HIS A 24 -5.21 -31.65 6.22
C HIS A 24 -4.09 -31.12 7.13
N ALA A 25 -2.82 -31.41 6.82
CA ALA A 25 -1.68 -30.85 7.52
C ALA A 25 -1.31 -29.44 7.00
N VAL A 26 -1.43 -29.17 5.70
CA VAL A 26 -1.02 -27.87 5.11
C VAL A 26 -2.02 -26.75 5.43
N VAL A 27 -3.32 -27.04 5.47
CA VAL A 27 -4.38 -26.03 5.73
C VAL A 27 -4.26 -25.33 7.10
N PRO A 28 -4.05 -26.02 8.24
CA PRO A 28 -3.86 -25.33 9.52
C PRO A 28 -2.58 -24.51 9.57
N PHE A 29 -1.48 -24.98 8.96
CA PHE A 29 -0.25 -24.20 8.87
C PHE A 29 -0.41 -22.95 8.01
N ALA A 30 -1.06 -23.05 6.84
CA ALA A 30 -1.40 -21.90 6.01
C ALA A 30 -2.32 -20.91 6.76
N SER A 31 -3.26 -21.40 7.57
CA SER A 31 -4.16 -20.56 8.36
C SER A 31 -3.44 -19.83 9.50
N LEU A 32 -2.49 -20.47 10.17
CA LEU A 32 -1.69 -19.87 11.24
C LEU A 32 -0.69 -18.87 10.66
N PHE A 33 -0.09 -19.20 9.52
CA PHE A 33 0.77 -18.29 8.77
C PHE A 33 -0.02 -17.06 8.31
N ALA A 34 -1.19 -17.25 7.69
CA ALA A 34 -2.08 -16.15 7.29
C ALA A 34 -2.52 -15.28 8.48
N LYS A 35 -2.89 -15.88 9.62
CA LYS A 35 -3.23 -15.14 10.85
C LYS A 35 -2.04 -14.36 11.40
N ARG A 36 -0.84 -14.92 11.37
CA ARG A 36 0.39 -14.26 11.81
C ARG A 36 0.75 -13.10 10.90
N LEU A 37 0.67 -13.28 9.60
CA LEU A 37 0.87 -12.22 8.61
C LEU A 37 -0.15 -11.10 8.76
N ARG A 38 -1.43 -11.45 8.96
CA ARG A 38 -2.48 -10.46 9.21
C ARG A 38 -2.24 -9.65 10.47
N ARG A 39 -1.85 -10.29 11.58
CA ARG A 39 -1.48 -9.56 12.81
C ARG A 39 -0.27 -8.65 12.61
N GLN A 40 0.76 -9.10 11.90
CA GLN A 40 1.92 -8.27 11.60
C GLN A 40 1.56 -7.08 10.70
N TYR A 41 0.64 -7.29 9.76
CA TYR A 41 0.11 -6.27 8.89
C TYR A 41 -0.69 -5.22 9.68
N ASP A 42 -1.62 -5.66 10.54
CA ASP A 42 -2.44 -4.77 11.38
C ASP A 42 -1.57 -3.88 12.28
N VAL A 43 -0.56 -4.46 12.94
CA VAL A 43 0.39 -3.71 13.80
C VAL A 43 1.20 -2.69 12.98
N ARG A 44 1.59 -3.01 11.74
CA ARG A 44 2.32 -2.08 10.87
C ARG A 44 1.43 -0.95 10.37
N VAL A 45 0.18 -1.22 10.00
CA VAL A 45 -0.78 -0.19 9.57
C VAL A 45 -1.04 0.80 10.71
N GLU A 46 -1.23 0.30 11.92
CA GLU A 46 -1.42 1.16 13.10
C GLU A 46 -0.20 2.05 13.34
N ARG A 47 1.01 1.48 13.28
CA ARG A 47 2.25 2.25 13.45
C ARG A 47 2.47 3.29 12.34
N SER A 48 2.19 2.92 11.09
CA SER A 48 2.31 3.82 9.94
C SER A 48 1.29 4.96 10.01
N GLY A 49 0.08 4.66 10.48
CA GLY A 49 -0.97 5.66 10.73
C GLY A 49 -0.58 6.65 11.82
N LEU A 50 -0.01 6.17 12.93
CA LEU A 50 0.51 7.05 14.00
C LEU A 50 1.66 7.93 13.50
N LEU A 51 2.60 7.36 12.74
CA LEU A 51 3.69 8.14 12.14
C LEU A 51 3.17 9.21 11.18
N LEU A 52 2.19 8.86 10.34
CA LEU A 52 1.55 9.81 9.44
C LEU A 52 0.85 10.93 10.23
N GLN A 53 0.12 10.60 11.29
CA GLN A 53 -0.54 11.60 12.12
C GLN A 53 0.47 12.56 12.76
N SER A 54 1.55 12.04 13.36
CA SER A 54 2.62 12.88 13.92
C SER A 54 3.33 13.72 12.86
N ALA A 55 3.51 13.20 11.65
CA ALA A 55 4.08 13.95 10.55
C ALA A 55 3.16 15.09 10.10
N LEU A 56 1.84 14.84 10.05
CA LEU A 56 0.84 15.85 9.71
C LEU A 56 0.73 16.97 10.77
N GLU A 57 1.10 16.68 12.02
CA GLU A 57 1.15 17.65 13.12
C GLU A 57 2.45 18.49 13.13
N CYS A 58 3.44 18.18 12.28
CA CYS A 58 4.68 18.94 12.20
C CYS A 58 4.45 20.35 11.63
N ALA A 59 5.05 21.35 12.27
CA ALA A 59 4.89 22.76 11.88
C ALA A 59 6.04 23.26 10.99
N ASN A 60 7.19 22.57 11.02
CA ASN A 60 8.35 22.95 10.22
C ASN A 60 9.09 21.73 9.65
N ARG A 61 9.90 22.03 8.62
CA ARG A 61 10.72 21.04 7.91
C ARG A 61 11.66 20.28 8.85
N GLN A 62 12.25 20.95 9.83
CA GLN A 62 13.21 20.33 10.74
C GLN A 62 12.55 19.25 11.62
N GLN A 63 11.35 19.49 12.13
CA GLN A 63 10.56 18.49 12.86
C GLN A 63 10.22 17.29 11.99
N LEU A 64 9.88 17.53 10.73
CA LEU A 64 9.60 16.47 9.78
C LEU A 64 10.85 15.64 9.48
N GLU A 65 12.01 16.29 9.34
CA GLU A 65 13.30 15.64 9.17
C GLU A 65 13.75 14.84 10.41
N GLU A 66 13.45 15.32 11.62
CA GLU A 66 13.69 14.59 12.86
C GLU A 66 12.82 13.32 12.96
N LEU A 67 11.56 13.42 12.52
CA LEU A 67 10.59 12.32 12.58
C LEU A 67 10.79 11.29 11.47
N LEU A 68 10.88 11.73 10.22
CA LEU A 68 10.91 10.87 9.03
C LEU A 68 12.32 10.70 8.44
N GLY A 69 13.29 11.51 8.85
CA GLY A 69 14.61 11.56 8.24
C GLY A 69 14.66 12.53 7.05
N GLN A 70 15.75 12.46 6.29
CA GLN A 70 15.89 13.30 5.10
C GLN A 70 14.85 12.94 4.02
N PRO A 71 14.42 13.92 3.20
CA PRO A 71 13.52 13.65 2.10
C PRO A 71 14.14 12.61 1.16
N ARG A 72 13.35 11.61 0.78
CA ARG A 72 13.75 10.58 -0.17
C ARG A 72 13.86 11.14 -1.59
N TYR A 73 12.97 12.05 -1.93
CA TYR A 73 12.97 12.75 -3.21
C TYR A 73 12.70 14.24 -3.01
N ALA A 74 13.33 15.06 -3.82
CA ALA A 74 13.08 16.49 -3.92
C ALA A 74 12.97 16.84 -5.41
N MET A 75 11.85 17.42 -5.82
CA MET A 75 11.54 17.73 -7.20
C MET A 75 11.20 19.21 -7.33
N LEU A 76 11.75 19.87 -8.35
CA LEU A 76 11.34 21.23 -8.70
C LEU A 76 9.89 21.20 -9.22
N GLY A 77 9.10 22.15 -8.76
CA GLY A 77 7.67 22.22 -9.06
C GLY A 77 7.34 22.68 -10.47
N ASP A 78 8.36 22.92 -11.32
CA ASP A 78 8.21 23.16 -12.77
C ASP A 78 7.39 22.08 -13.48
N HIS A 79 7.37 20.86 -12.92
CA HIS A 79 6.57 19.74 -13.43
C HIS A 79 5.09 19.78 -13.00
N TYR A 80 4.77 20.50 -11.94
CA TYR A 80 3.42 20.72 -11.43
C TYR A 80 2.91 22.04 -12.01
N GLY A 81 2.60 22.00 -13.31
CA GLY A 81 2.22 23.17 -14.10
C GLY A 81 1.12 24.04 -13.47
N THR A 82 1.09 25.31 -13.86
CA THR A 82 0.02 26.24 -13.50
C THR A 82 -1.34 25.64 -13.83
N SER A 83 -2.18 25.47 -12.81
CA SER A 83 -3.57 25.08 -13.03
C SER A 83 -4.40 26.33 -13.22
N ASP A 84 -5.04 26.46 -14.38
CA ASP A 84 -6.07 27.47 -14.59
C ASP A 84 -7.31 27.07 -13.78
N SER A 85 -7.51 27.72 -12.64
CA SER A 85 -8.72 27.58 -11.85
C SER A 85 -9.70 28.70 -12.18
N VAL A 86 -10.98 28.53 -11.83
CA VAL A 86 -12.03 29.54 -12.07
C VAL A 86 -11.72 30.88 -11.41
N ASP A 87 -10.85 30.87 -10.38
CA ASP A 87 -10.43 32.05 -9.61
C ASP A 87 -9.10 32.65 -10.09
N GLY A 88 -8.54 32.15 -11.20
CA GLY A 88 -7.26 32.59 -11.78
C GLY A 88 -6.18 31.50 -11.75
N PRO A 89 -5.00 31.78 -12.35
CA PRO A 89 -3.91 30.82 -12.42
C PRO A 89 -3.36 30.55 -11.02
N ILE A 90 -3.55 29.33 -10.52
CA ILE A 90 -2.88 28.87 -9.31
C ILE A 90 -1.47 28.48 -9.73
N SER A 91 -0.51 29.39 -9.46
CA SER A 91 0.90 29.08 -9.59
C SER A 91 1.26 27.94 -8.65
N GLY A 92 1.78 26.84 -9.22
CA GLY A 92 2.18 25.63 -8.52
C GLY A 92 3.29 25.85 -7.48
N PRO A 93 3.72 24.78 -6.79
CA PRO A 93 4.87 24.83 -5.91
C PRO A 93 6.15 25.11 -6.71
N ASP A 94 7.20 25.60 -6.03
CA ASP A 94 8.55 25.69 -6.60
C ASP A 94 9.37 24.43 -6.27
N LEU A 95 9.03 23.77 -5.16
CA LEU A 95 9.71 22.57 -4.67
C LEU A 95 8.69 21.64 -4.02
N VAL A 96 8.78 20.36 -4.34
CA VAL A 96 8.03 19.29 -3.71
C VAL A 96 9.02 18.31 -3.10
N GLU A 97 8.90 18.05 -1.81
CA GLU A 97 9.72 17.08 -1.09
C GLU A 97 8.87 15.89 -0.66
N ILE A 98 9.40 14.68 -0.87
CA ILE A 98 8.75 13.43 -0.48
C ILE A 98 9.59 12.78 0.60
N TYR A 99 8.99 12.62 1.78
CA TYR A 99 9.53 11.92 2.92
C TYR A 99 8.91 10.53 2.98
N GLU A 100 9.72 9.51 3.22
CA GLU A 100 9.23 8.14 3.30
C GLU A 100 9.93 7.38 4.42
N ARG A 101 9.16 6.85 5.36
CA ARG A 101 9.67 6.05 6.49
C ARG A 101 8.64 5.04 6.97
N ASP A 102 9.05 3.80 7.14
CA ASP A 102 8.26 2.74 7.77
C ASP A 102 6.83 2.57 7.19
N GLY A 103 6.66 2.74 5.87
CA GLY A 103 5.34 2.66 5.21
C GLY A 103 4.50 3.94 5.28
N CYS A 104 5.01 5.00 5.90
CA CYS A 104 4.46 6.36 5.81
C CYS A 104 5.16 7.12 4.68
N MET A 105 4.38 7.80 3.83
CA MET A 105 4.87 8.76 2.84
C MET A 105 4.21 10.11 3.07
N VAL A 106 5.00 11.18 3.07
CA VAL A 106 4.52 12.55 3.22
C VAL A 106 5.10 13.40 2.09
N GLU A 107 4.23 14.07 1.36
CA GLU A 107 4.56 15.00 0.29
C GLU A 107 4.35 16.44 0.81
N VAL A 108 5.40 17.24 0.77
CA VAL A 108 5.43 18.61 1.26
C VAL A 108 5.69 19.56 0.11
N TRP A 109 4.83 20.56 -0.04
CA TRP A 109 4.87 21.52 -1.14
C TRP A 109 5.37 22.86 -0.62
N PHE A 110 6.39 23.39 -1.27
CA PHE A 110 7.01 24.66 -0.94
C PHE A 110 6.84 25.67 -2.07
N LYS A 111 6.69 26.94 -1.70
CA LYS A 111 6.66 28.07 -2.61
C LYS A 111 7.37 29.27 -1.98
N ASP A 112 8.27 29.90 -2.70
CA ASP A 112 9.17 30.94 -2.19
C ASP A 112 9.91 30.51 -0.91
N GLY A 113 10.28 29.22 -0.82
CA GLY A 113 10.88 28.62 0.37
C GLY A 113 9.95 28.45 1.58
N LYS A 114 8.64 28.73 1.43
CA LYS A 114 7.62 28.58 2.48
C LYS A 114 6.80 27.32 2.28
N TRP A 115 6.45 26.68 3.39
CA TRP A 115 5.54 25.54 3.40
C TRP A 115 4.13 26.00 3.00
N MET A 116 3.61 25.44 1.91
CA MET A 116 2.26 25.69 1.40
C MET A 116 1.26 24.67 1.90
N THR A 117 1.52 23.39 1.60
CA THR A 117 0.62 22.29 1.94
C THR A 117 1.41 21.02 2.20
N MET A 118 0.76 20.07 2.87
CA MET A 118 1.28 18.74 3.16
C MET A 118 0.18 17.72 2.90
N ASN A 119 0.51 16.71 2.11
CA ASN A 119 -0.32 15.53 1.92
C ASN A 119 0.45 14.33 2.45
N GLY A 120 -0.26 13.33 2.96
CA GLY A 120 0.41 12.11 3.36
C GLY A 120 -0.46 10.88 3.15
N MET A 121 0.21 9.77 2.92
CA MET A 121 -0.38 8.48 2.66
C MET A 121 0.37 7.43 3.45
N ALA A 122 -0.38 6.56 4.14
CA ALA A 122 0.18 5.36 4.73
C ALA A 122 0.01 4.22 3.73
N PHE A 123 1.12 3.69 3.23
CA PHE A 123 1.15 2.47 2.46
C PHE A 123 1.40 1.29 3.38
N PRO A 124 0.50 0.30 3.40
CA PRO A 124 0.89 -1.01 3.87
C PRO A 124 1.84 -1.61 2.83
N THR A 125 3.14 -1.40 2.98
CA THR A 125 4.12 -1.86 1.99
C THR A 125 4.19 -3.40 1.98
N ASN A 126 3.62 -3.99 0.91
CA ASN A 126 3.65 -5.43 0.62
C ASN A 126 4.82 -5.85 -0.28
N TRP A 127 5.61 -4.93 -0.85
CA TRP A 127 6.59 -5.27 -1.89
C TRP A 127 7.80 -6.05 -1.35
N GLU A 128 8.29 -5.71 -0.16
CA GLU A 128 9.38 -6.45 0.51
C GLU A 128 8.94 -7.85 0.97
N PHE A 129 7.66 -8.02 1.30
CA PHE A 129 7.11 -9.31 1.71
C PHE A 129 6.92 -10.25 0.51
N LEU A 130 6.42 -9.73 -0.62
CA LEU A 130 6.28 -10.50 -1.86
C LEU A 130 7.65 -10.86 -2.45
N SER A 131 8.62 -9.94 -2.46
CA SER A 131 9.97 -10.22 -2.93
C SER A 131 10.74 -11.18 -2.01
N GLY A 132 10.58 -11.09 -0.68
CA GLY A 132 11.13 -12.06 0.26
C GLY A 132 10.51 -13.45 0.14
N ALA A 133 9.20 -13.55 -0.10
CA ALA A 133 8.52 -14.83 -0.32
C ALA A 133 8.89 -15.47 -1.68
N MET A 134 9.11 -14.67 -2.72
CA MET A 134 9.57 -15.16 -4.03
C MET A 134 11.03 -15.62 -4.00
N ASN A 135 11.90 -14.94 -3.23
CA ASN A 135 13.32 -15.31 -3.13
C ASN A 135 13.59 -16.45 -2.13
N ALA A 136 12.68 -16.72 -1.18
CA ALA A 136 12.77 -17.87 -0.29
C ALA A 136 12.29 -19.20 -0.93
N SER A 137 12.01 -19.18 -2.24
CA SER A 137 11.48 -20.32 -3.01
C SER A 137 12.54 -21.07 -3.83
N GLU A 138 13.80 -20.65 -3.81
CA GLU A 138 14.90 -21.43 -4.43
C GLU A 138 15.68 -22.20 -3.34
N PRO A 139 15.71 -23.55 -3.41
CA PRO A 139 16.48 -24.41 -2.51
C PRO A 139 17.99 -24.42 -2.81
#